data_AF-A0A6J6EQY0-F1
#
_entry.id   AF-A0A6J6EQY0-F1
#
_cell.length_a   1.000
_cell.length_b   1.000
_cell.length_c   1.000
_cell.angle_alpha   90.00
_cell.angle_beta   90.00
_cell.angle_gamma   90.00
#
_symmetry.space_group_name_H-M   'P 1'
#
loop_
_entity.id
_entity.type
_entity.pdbx_description
1 polymer ?
#
loop_
_entity_poly.entity_id
_entity_poly.type
_entity_poly.pdbx_seq_one_letter_code
_entity_poly.pdbx_strand_id
1 'polypeptide(L)'
;MPRLQVYLPDDLHRQVKERGLPASELLQIAVRAMVERAEALEALDSYITELEAELGPTSSQQSNRADAIVHAIRAHQSRRVN
;
A
#
# COMPACT_ATOMS: atom_id res chain seq x y z
N MET A 1 -6.43 -27.80 -6.11
CA MET A 1 -6.73 -26.42 -5.66
C MET A 1 -8.24 -26.24 -5.64
N PRO A 2 -8.81 -25.52 -4.65
CA PRO A 2 -10.23 -25.18 -4.66
C PRO A 2 -10.57 -24.32 -5.87
N ARG A 3 -11.76 -24.52 -6.46
CA ARG A 3 -12.23 -23.72 -7.60
C ARG A 3 -13.13 -22.60 -7.10
N LEU A 4 -12.76 -21.36 -7.42
CA LEU A 4 -13.57 -20.17 -7.18
C LEU A 4 -14.19 -19.70 -8.50
N GLN A 5 -15.50 -19.51 -8.53
CA GLN A 5 -16.18 -18.80 -9.63
C GLN A 5 -16.37 -17.35 -9.20
N VAL A 6 -15.95 -16.42 -10.05
CA VAL A 6 -15.99 -14.98 -9.78
C VAL A 6 -16.59 -14.26 -10.97
N TYR A 7 -17.43 -13.27 -10.69
CA TYR A 7 -17.97 -12.39 -11.71
C TYR A 7 -16.95 -11.29 -12.02
N LEU A 8 -16.68 -11.10 -13.32
CA LEU A 8 -15.90 -9.97 -13.79
C LEU A 8 -16.85 -8.92 -14.38
N PRO A 9 -16.59 -7.62 -14.13
CA PRO A 9 -17.16 -6.55 -14.93
C PRO A 9 -16.96 -6.80 -16.43
N ASP A 10 -17.96 -6.42 -17.24
CA ASP A 10 -18.01 -6.72 -18.68
C ASP A 10 -16.80 -6.18 -19.44
N ASP A 11 -16.30 -5.01 -19.04
CA ASP A 11 -15.13 -4.37 -19.62
C ASP A 11 -13.84 -5.18 -19.36
N LEU A 12 -13.68 -5.72 -18.15
CA LEU A 12 -12.54 -6.57 -17.80
C LEU A 12 -12.63 -7.92 -18.49
N HIS A 13 -13.83 -8.53 -18.51
CA HIS A 13 -14.05 -9.78 -19.23
C HIS A 13 -13.71 -9.65 -20.72
N ARG A 14 -14.15 -8.56 -21.37
CA ARG A 14 -13.82 -8.26 -22.76
C ARG A 14 -12.31 -8.11 -22.96
N GLN A 15 -11.63 -7.34 -22.12
CA GLN A 15 -10.17 -7.15 -22.22
C GLN A 15 -9.38 -8.45 -22.06
N VAL A 16 -9.77 -9.30 -21.11
CA VAL A 16 -9.16 -10.62 -20.91
C VAL A 16 -9.32 -11.49 -22.15
N LYS A 17 -10.54 -11.50 -22.72
CA LYS A 17 -10.85 -12.31 -23.91
C LYS A 17 -10.13 -11.81 -25.16
N GLU A 18 -10.17 -10.51 -25.43
CA GLU A 18 -9.54 -9.90 -26.61
C GLU A 18 -8.02 -10.09 -26.63
N ARG A 19 -7.39 -10.10 -25.46
CA ARG A 19 -5.93 -10.25 -25.30
C ARG A 19 -5.48 -11.69 -25.03
N GLY A 20 -6.41 -12.64 -24.93
CA GLY A 20 -6.09 -14.05 -24.63
C GLY A 20 -5.40 -14.26 -23.29
N LEU A 21 -5.72 -13.43 -22.28
CA LEU A 21 -5.02 -13.46 -21.00
C LEU A 21 -5.44 -14.67 -20.15
N PRO A 22 -4.50 -15.31 -19.42
CA PRO A 22 -4.82 -16.41 -18.52
C PRO A 22 -5.50 -15.89 -17.24
N ALA A 23 -6.82 -15.72 -17.29
CA ALA A 23 -7.63 -15.12 -16.22
C ALA A 23 -7.37 -15.74 -14.84
N SER A 24 -7.29 -17.07 -14.77
CA SER A 24 -7.06 -17.80 -13.53
C SER A 24 -5.68 -17.50 -12.92
N GLU A 25 -4.64 -17.39 -13.74
CA GLU A 25 -3.28 -17.11 -13.28
C GLU A 25 -3.16 -15.65 -12.83
N LEU A 26 -3.71 -14.71 -13.62
CA LEU A 26 -3.77 -13.31 -13.23
C LEU A 26 -4.49 -13.11 -11.91
N LEU A 27 -5.62 -13.79 -11.71
CA LEU A 27 -6.36 -13.72 -10.45
C LEU A 27 -5.55 -14.31 -9.30
N GLN A 28 -4.85 -15.44 -9.51
CA GLN A 28 -3.99 -16.03 -8.47
C GLN A 28 -2.86 -15.09 -8.05
N ILE A 29 -2.20 -14.43 -9.00
CA ILE A 29 -1.14 -13.44 -8.74
C ILE A 29 -1.72 -12.25 -7.98
N ALA A 30 -2.85 -11.71 -8.45
CA ALA A 30 -3.50 -10.56 -7.82
C ALA A 30 -3.97 -10.87 -6.39
N VAL A 31 -4.62 -12.01 -6.19
CA VAL A 31 -5.09 -12.44 -4.86
C VAL A 31 -3.91 -12.62 -3.91
N ARG A 32 -2.82 -13.26 -4.36
CA ARG A 32 -1.60 -13.39 -3.54
C ARG A 32 -1.04 -12.04 -3.12
N ALA A 33 -0.83 -11.13 -4.08
CA ALA A 33 -0.29 -9.81 -3.80
C ALA A 33 -1.21 -9.00 -2.86
N MET A 34 -2.52 -9.15 -2.99
CA MET A 34 -3.49 -8.48 -2.11
C MET A 34 -3.51 -9.05 -0.71
N VAL A 35 -3.36 -10.37 -0.55
CA VAL A 35 -3.24 -11.01 0.77
C VAL A 35 -1.95 -10.58 1.46
N GLU A 36 -0.81 -10.66 0.78
CA GLU A 36 0.48 -10.22 1.32
C GLU A 36 0.45 -8.75 1.73
N ARG A 37 -0.22 -7.89 0.95
CA ARG A 37 -0.42 -6.48 1.30
C ARG A 37 -1.30 -6.31 2.53
N ALA A 38 -2.38 -7.09 2.66
CA ALA A 38 -3.27 -7.02 3.82
C ALA A 38 -2.53 -7.43 5.09
N GLU A 39 -1.79 -8.55 5.06
CA GLU A 39 -0.96 -9.01 6.17
C GLU A 39 0.08 -7.97 6.58
N ALA A 40 0.74 -7.32 5.61
CA ALA A 40 1.71 -6.26 5.89
C ALA A 40 1.08 -5.02 6.55
N LEU A 41 -0.16 -4.65 6.16
CA LEU A 41 -0.89 -3.55 6.78
C LEU A 41 -1.31 -3.89 8.21
N GLU A 42 -1.82 -5.10 8.44
CA GLU A 42 -2.19 -5.57 9.78
C GLU A 42 -0.98 -5.61 10.73
N ALA A 43 0.17 -6.06 10.22
CA ALA A 43 1.43 -6.04 10.95
C ALA A 43 1.89 -4.60 11.25
N LEU A 44 1.74 -3.67 10.28
CA LEU A 44 2.08 -2.26 10.47
C LEU A 44 1.18 -1.60 11.54
N ASP A 45 -0.13 -1.85 11.51
CA ASP A 45 -1.06 -1.31 12.49
C ASP A 45 -0.75 -1.84 13.91
N SER A 46 -0.42 -3.13 14.01
CA SER A 46 0.02 -3.75 15.27
C SER A 46 1.31 -3.09 15.77
N TYR A 47 2.30 -2.90 14.89
CA TYR A 47 3.57 -2.25 15.23
C TYR A 47 3.39 -0.79 15.67
N ILE A 48 2.53 -0.02 15.00
CA ILE A 48 2.21 1.36 15.41
C ILE A 48 1.57 1.37 16.79
N THR A 49 0.64 0.45 17.05
CA THR A 49 -0.02 0.34 18.36
C THR A 49 0.99 0.03 19.47
N GLU A 50 1.94 -0.88 19.22
CA GLU A 50 3.03 -1.18 20.16
C GLU A 50 3.91 0.05 20.42
N LEU A 51 4.24 0.81 19.36
CA LEU A 51 5.06 2.01 19.48
C LEU A 51 4.35 3.13 20.25
N GLU A 52 3.05 3.31 20.04
CA GLU A 52 2.23 4.26 20.81
C GLU A 52 2.10 3.85 22.27
N ALA A 53 2.09 2.55 22.59
CA ALA A 53 2.10 2.07 23.96
C ALA A 53 3.46 2.33 24.65
N GLU A 54 4.57 2.22 23.92
CA GLU A 54 5.92 2.46 24.45
C GLU A 54 6.23 3.97 24.61
N LEU A 55 5.92 4.77 23.59
CA LEU A 55 6.36 6.17 23.50
C LEU A 55 5.25 7.18 23.84
N GLY A 56 4.00 6.73 23.92
CA GLY A 56 2.82 7.56 23.95
C GLY A 56 2.34 7.97 22.54
N PRO A 57 1.11 8.49 22.42
CA PRO A 57 0.55 8.90 21.13
C PRO A 57 1.27 10.13 20.57
N THR A 58 1.38 10.19 19.23
CA THR A 58 1.98 11.35 18.56
C THR A 58 0.98 12.51 18.51
N SER A 59 1.36 13.67 19.06
CA SER A 59 0.55 14.88 18.98
C SER A 59 0.66 15.57 17.61
N SER A 60 -0.40 16.27 17.18
CA SER A 60 -0.37 17.05 15.94
C SER A 60 0.75 18.10 15.90
N GLN A 61 1.17 18.62 17.06
CA GLN A 61 2.28 19.55 17.14
C GLN A 61 3.63 18.89 16.81
N GLN A 62 3.84 17.65 17.26
CA GLN A 62 5.03 16.86 16.93
C GLN A 62 5.07 16.54 15.43
N SER A 63 3.94 16.12 14.85
CA SER A 63 3.83 15.84 13.41
C SER A 63 4.12 17.08 12.57
N ASN A 64 3.50 18.22 12.89
CA ASN A 64 3.72 19.47 12.16
C ASN A 64 5.19 19.93 12.23
N ARG A 65 5.85 19.74 13.38
CA ARG A 65 7.27 20.06 13.55
C ARG A 65 8.14 19.13 12.71
N ALA A 66 7.84 17.83 12.67
CA ALA A 66 8.55 16.86 11.85
C ALA A 66 8.43 17.21 10.35
N ASP A 67 7.23 17.53 9.88
CA ASP A 67 6.99 17.95 8.49
C ASP A 67 7.78 19.22 8.13
N ALA A 68 7.80 20.21 9.02
CA ALA A 68 8.60 21.42 8.82
C ALA A 68 10.10 21.11 8.67
N ILE A 69 10.63 20.16 9.45
CA ILE A 69 12.03 19.72 9.34
C ILE A 69 12.27 19.04 7.99
N VAL A 70 11.41 18.11 7.58
CA VAL A 70 11.53 17.41 6.29
C VAL A 70 11.48 18.40 5.13
N HIS A 71 10.56 19.37 5.17
CA HIS A 71 10.49 20.43 4.17
C HIS A 71 11.76 21.28 4.12
N ALA A 72 12.32 21.67 5.27
CA ALA A 72 13.57 22.43 5.33
C ALA A 72 14.76 21.65 4.74
N ILE A 73 14.86 20.34 5.02
CA ILE A 73 15.90 19.46 4.46
C ILE A 73 15.78 19.39 2.93
N ARG A 74 14.56 19.14 2.42
CA ARG A 74 14.30 19.09 0.96
C ARG A 74 14.64 20.41 0.28
N ALA A 75 14.24 21.54 0.86
CA ALA A 75 14.54 22.86 0.31
C ALA A 75 16.05 23.14 0.26
N HIS A 76 16.79 22.73 1.29
CA HIS A 76 18.25 22.89 1.32
C HIS A 76 18.95 22.01 0.28
N GLN A 77 18.49 20.78 0.07
CA GLN A 77 19.02 19.88 -0.97
C GLN A 77 18.80 20.44 -2.37
N SER A 78 17.61 20.93 -2.70
CA SER A 78 17.32 21.54 -4.00
C SER A 78 18.17 22.78 -4.29
N ARG A 79 18.55 23.52 -3.25
CA ARG A 79 19.40 24.71 -3.35
C ARG A 79 20.89 24.40 -3.52
N ARG A 80 21.33 23.17 -3.25
CA ARG A 80 22.71 22.70 -3.46
C ARG A 80 22.94 22.08 -4.85
N VAL A 81 21.87 21.73 -5.55
CA VAL A 81 21.91 21.07 -6.87
C VAL A 81 21.75 22.08 -8.02
N ASN A 82 21.30 23.31 -7.71
CA ASN A 82 21.39 24.49 -8.57
C ASN A 82 22.62 25.31 -8.19
#